data_AF-A0A443J1V0-F1
#
_entry.id   AF-A0A443J1V0-F1
#
_cell.length_a   1.000
_cell.length_b   1.000
_cell.length_c   1.000
_cell.angle_alpha   90.00
_cell.angle_beta   90.00
_cell.angle_gamma   90.00
#
_symmetry.space_group_name_H-M   'P 1'
#
loop_
_entity.id
_entity.type
_entity.pdbx_description
1 polymer ?
#
loop_
_entity_poly.entity_id
_entity_poly.type
_entity_poly.pdbx_seq_one_letter_code
_entity_poly.pdbx_strand_id
1 'polypeptide(L)'
;MSRMLGYTLTLGTPDAWSDFRFVAIARMTKAERAMLACSALTSLDADTAAMTAAAAIGAAGSPLPPFLGGMDDARSWASWASRNELKAYALAAFEAMTPRDQAAFFHHISNIEVAA
;
A
#
# COMPACT_ATOMS: atom_id res chain seq x y z
N MET A 1 -4.11 -15.79 -23.37
CA MET A 1 -4.44 -14.57 -22.62
C MET A 1 -5.37 -13.62 -23.37
N SER A 2 -5.18 -13.38 -24.68
CA SER A 2 -6.04 -12.48 -25.47
C SER A 2 -7.55 -12.79 -25.39
N ARG A 3 -7.95 -14.06 -25.57
CA ARG A 3 -9.36 -14.50 -25.43
C ARG A 3 -9.92 -14.24 -24.03
N MET A 4 -9.14 -14.51 -22.99
CA MET A 4 -9.56 -14.30 -21.60
C MET A 4 -9.80 -12.82 -21.32
N LEU A 5 -8.88 -11.96 -21.76
CA LEU A 5 -9.07 -10.50 -21.66
C LEU A 5 -10.33 -10.05 -22.42
N GLY A 6 -10.57 -10.59 -23.62
CA GLY A 6 -11.79 -10.33 -24.37
C GLY A 6 -13.05 -10.70 -23.58
N TYR A 7 -13.10 -11.88 -22.96
CA TYR A 7 -14.24 -12.28 -22.13
C TYR A 7 -14.41 -11.39 -20.89
N THR A 8 -13.32 -11.02 -20.21
CA THR A 8 -13.37 -10.09 -19.09
C THR A 8 -13.97 -8.75 -19.48
N LEU A 9 -13.56 -8.21 -20.64
CA LEU A 9 -14.10 -6.97 -21.18
C LEU A 9 -15.58 -7.09 -21.57
N THR A 10 -15.98 -8.20 -22.20
CA THR A 10 -17.39 -8.45 -22.57
C THR A 10 -18.29 -8.55 -21.35
N LEU A 11 -17.84 -9.20 -20.27
CA LEU A 11 -18.62 -9.33 -19.04
C LEU A 11 -18.68 -8.00 -18.27
N GLY A 12 -17.58 -7.24 -18.24
CA GLY A 12 -17.55 -5.89 -17.65
C GLY A 12 -17.79 -5.83 -16.14
N THR A 13 -17.79 -6.97 -15.43
CA THR A 13 -18.04 -7.04 -13.99
C THR A 13 -16.74 -7.07 -13.17
N PRO A 14 -16.75 -6.58 -11.92
CA PRO A 14 -15.60 -6.71 -11.01
C PRO A 14 -15.15 -8.17 -10.80
N ASP A 15 -16.10 -9.11 -10.76
CA ASP A 15 -15.81 -10.53 -10.61
C ASP A 15 -15.03 -11.09 -11.81
N ALA A 16 -15.38 -10.67 -13.04
CA ALA A 16 -14.66 -11.09 -14.25
C ALA A 16 -13.19 -10.61 -14.26
N TRP A 17 -12.92 -9.44 -13.67
CA TRP A 17 -11.55 -8.93 -13.47
C TRP A 17 -10.81 -9.70 -12.36
N SER A 18 -11.52 -10.12 -11.31
CA SER A 18 -10.97 -10.98 -10.27
C SER A 18 -10.60 -12.37 -10.82
N ASP A 19 -11.45 -12.96 -11.65
CA ASP A 19 -11.19 -14.22 -12.34
C ASP A 19 -10.02 -14.11 -13.33
N PHE A 20 -9.93 -13.00 -14.07
CA PHE A 20 -8.78 -12.71 -14.94
C PHE A 20 -7.45 -12.75 -14.15
N ARG A 21 -7.42 -12.17 -12.94
CA ARG A 21 -6.24 -12.20 -12.08
C ARG A 21 -5.79 -13.63 -11.78
N PHE A 22 -6.70 -14.55 -11.46
CA PHE A 22 -6.34 -15.95 -11.20
C PHE A 22 -5.74 -16.63 -12.43
N VAL A 23 -6.36 -16.43 -13.61
CA VAL A 23 -5.85 -16.99 -14.87
C VAL A 23 -4.49 -16.38 -15.24
N ALA A 24 -4.31 -15.07 -15.05
CA ALA A 24 -3.04 -14.39 -15.29
C ALA A 24 -1.93 -14.88 -14.34
N ILE A 25 -2.24 -15.21 -13.09
CA ILE A 25 -1.29 -15.84 -12.17
C ILE A 25 -0.84 -17.21 -12.70
N ALA A 26 -1.79 -18.03 -13.16
CA ALA A 26 -1.52 -19.39 -13.62
C ALA A 26 -0.86 -19.48 -15.01
N ARG A 27 -1.04 -18.48 -15.87
CA ARG A 27 -0.69 -18.57 -17.30
C ARG A 27 0.33 -17.54 -17.80
N MET A 28 0.69 -16.55 -16.98
CA MET A 28 1.71 -15.56 -17.32
C MET A 28 2.89 -15.67 -16.37
N THR A 29 4.06 -15.24 -16.83
CA THR A 29 5.24 -15.02 -16.00
C THR A 29 5.07 -13.75 -15.15
N LYS A 30 5.92 -13.60 -14.13
CA LYS A 30 5.98 -12.37 -13.32
C LYS A 30 6.30 -11.14 -14.17
N ALA A 31 7.22 -11.27 -15.12
CA ALA A 31 7.62 -10.19 -16.02
C ALA A 31 6.46 -9.74 -16.93
N GLU A 32 5.74 -10.68 -17.54
CA GLU A 32 4.58 -10.36 -18.38
C GLU A 32 3.46 -9.67 -17.58
N ARG A 33 3.20 -10.10 -16.34
CA ARG A 33 2.21 -9.42 -15.48
C ARG A 33 2.65 -8.02 -15.08
N ALA A 34 3.92 -7.83 -14.75
CA ALA A 34 4.47 -6.52 -14.42
C ALA A 34 4.38 -5.56 -15.62
N MET A 35 4.72 -6.03 -16.82
CA MET A 35 4.59 -5.24 -18.05
C MET A 35 3.13 -4.92 -18.37
N LEU A 36 2.22 -5.89 -18.23
CA LEU A 36 0.79 -5.65 -18.42
C LEU A 36 0.26 -4.57 -17.45
N ALA A 37 0.61 -4.67 -16.16
CA ALA A 37 0.22 -3.68 -15.16
C ALA A 37 0.81 -2.29 -15.47
N CYS A 38 2.09 -2.23 -15.86
CA CYS A 38 2.74 -0.99 -16.26
C CYS A 38 2.05 -0.35 -17.47
N SER A 39 1.84 -1.11 -18.55
CA SER A 39 1.16 -0.63 -19.76
C SER A 39 -0.25 -0.14 -19.46
N ALA A 40 -1.02 -0.85 -18.63
CA ALA A 40 -2.35 -0.44 -18.21
C ALA A 40 -2.30 0.88 -17.42
N LEU A 41 -1.42 1.01 -16.42
CA LEU A 41 -1.26 2.24 -15.63
C LEU A 41 -0.84 3.42 -16.49
N THR A 42 0.10 3.24 -17.41
CA THR A 42 0.58 4.32 -18.30
C THR A 42 -0.41 4.75 -19.38
N SER A 43 -1.53 4.02 -19.52
CA SER A 43 -2.61 4.39 -20.45
C SER A 43 -3.69 5.28 -19.81
N LEU A 44 -3.62 5.49 -18.50
CA LEU A 44 -4.54 6.32 -17.72
C LEU A 44 -3.99 7.75 -17.57
N ASP A 45 -4.87 8.70 -17.25
CA ASP A 45 -4.42 10.01 -16.76
C ASP A 45 -3.72 9.88 -15.39
N ALA A 46 -2.95 10.90 -15.02
CA ALA A 46 -2.07 10.85 -13.84
C ALA A 46 -2.83 10.56 -12.54
N ASP A 47 -4.00 11.16 -12.35
CA ASP A 47 -4.77 11.00 -11.12
C ASP A 47 -5.37 9.60 -11.04
N THR A 48 -6.00 9.12 -12.12
CA THR A 48 -6.55 7.76 -12.17
C THR A 48 -5.45 6.70 -12.04
N ALA A 49 -4.28 6.91 -12.65
CA ALA A 49 -3.13 6.01 -12.51
C ALA A 49 -2.64 5.94 -11.04
N ALA A 50 -2.50 7.08 -10.38
CA ALA A 50 -2.06 7.16 -8.99
C ALA A 50 -3.06 6.49 -8.04
N MET A 51 -4.36 6.79 -8.19
CA MET A 51 -5.42 6.17 -7.40
C MET A 51 -5.52 4.65 -7.63
N THR A 52 -5.40 4.20 -8.88
CA THR A 52 -5.43 2.78 -9.22
C THR A 52 -4.24 2.04 -8.62
N ALA A 53 -3.04 2.61 -8.70
CA ALA A 53 -1.85 2.04 -8.09
C ALA A 53 -1.98 1.97 -6.57
N ALA A 54 -2.42 3.05 -5.93
CA ALA A 54 -2.67 3.11 -4.48
C ALA A 54 -3.67 2.05 -4.02
N ALA A 55 -4.80 1.90 -4.73
CA ALA A 55 -5.80 0.88 -4.44
C ALA A 55 -5.24 -0.55 -4.62
N ALA A 56 -4.45 -0.78 -5.68
CA ALA A 56 -3.88 -2.09 -5.97
C ALA A 56 -2.81 -2.53 -4.96
N ILE A 57 -2.04 -1.58 -4.40
CA ILE A 57 -0.96 -1.86 -3.45
C ILE A 57 -1.34 -1.63 -1.98
N GLY A 58 -2.54 -1.08 -1.72
CA GLY A 58 -3.04 -0.80 -0.37
C GLY A 58 -2.31 0.37 0.30
N ALA A 59 -2.13 1.49 -0.40
CA ALA A 59 -1.57 2.70 0.21
C ALA A 59 -2.60 3.40 1.12
N ALA A 60 -2.22 3.68 2.37
CA ALA A 60 -3.03 4.45 3.31
C ALA A 60 -2.93 5.96 3.11
N GLY A 61 -1.92 6.42 2.37
CA GLY A 61 -1.64 7.84 2.20
C GLY A 61 -1.03 8.45 3.46
N SER A 62 -1.09 9.78 3.56
CA SER A 62 -0.49 10.50 4.69
C SER A 62 -1.32 10.38 5.97
N PRO A 63 -0.69 10.24 7.14
CA PRO A 63 -1.39 10.32 8.41
C PRO A 63 -2.00 11.71 8.60
N LEU A 64 -3.11 11.78 9.34
CA LEU A 64 -3.75 13.04 9.68
C LEU A 64 -2.83 13.91 10.55
N PRO A 65 -2.95 15.25 10.47
CA PRO A 65 -2.24 16.16 11.36
C PRO A 65 -2.47 15.82 12.84
N PRO A 66 -1.43 15.79 13.70
CA PRO A 66 -1.56 15.38 15.09
C PRO A 66 -2.56 16.20 15.94
N PHE A 67 -2.88 17.44 15.55
CA PHE A 67 -3.81 18.28 16.30
C PHE A 67 -5.30 17.93 16.07
N LEU A 68 -5.62 17.05 15.11
CA LEU A 68 -7.00 16.63 14.84
C LEU A 68 -7.45 15.45 15.73
N GLY A 69 -6.56 14.54 16.09
CA GLY A 69 -6.87 13.41 16.99
C GLY A 69 -5.66 12.72 17.62
N GLY A 70 -4.47 13.32 17.53
CA GLY A 70 -3.27 12.89 18.26
C GLY A 70 -2.89 11.44 18.03
N MET A 71 -2.64 10.73 19.12
CA MET A 71 -2.16 9.34 19.10
C MET A 71 -3.24 8.34 18.65
N ASP A 72 -4.52 8.63 18.89
CA ASP A 72 -5.62 7.72 18.53
C ASP A 72 -5.79 7.66 17.00
N ASP A 73 -5.80 8.82 16.34
CA ASP A 73 -5.82 8.90 14.87
C ASP A 73 -4.54 8.29 14.26
N ALA A 74 -3.38 8.51 14.87
CA ALA A 74 -2.12 7.92 14.42
C ALA A 74 -2.17 6.38 14.48
N ARG A 75 -2.75 5.81 15.54
CA ARG A 75 -2.95 4.35 15.67
C ARG A 75 -3.99 3.82 14.67
N SER A 76 -5.06 4.57 14.45
CA SER A 76 -6.09 4.23 13.47
C SER A 76 -5.48 4.15 12.06
N TRP A 77 -4.77 5.19 11.63
CA TRP A 77 -4.03 5.21 10.36
C TRP A 77 -3.03 4.05 10.26
N ALA A 78 -2.24 3.81 11.32
CA ALA A 78 -1.25 2.74 11.33
C ALA A 78 -1.86 1.34 11.19
N SER A 79 -3.14 1.15 11.53
CA SER A 79 -3.83 -0.15 11.44
C SER A 79 -4.12 -0.58 9.99
N TRP A 80 -4.23 0.37 9.06
CA TRP A 80 -4.46 0.10 7.64
C TRP A 80 -3.32 0.58 6.73
N ALA A 81 -2.25 1.14 7.30
CA ALA A 81 -1.05 1.53 6.59
C ALA A 81 -0.27 0.33 6.04
N SER A 82 0.28 0.48 4.84
CA SER A 82 1.18 -0.52 4.28
C SER A 82 2.46 -0.60 5.10
N ARG A 83 3.14 -1.76 5.05
CA ARG A 83 4.44 -1.95 5.72
C ARG A 83 5.48 -0.91 5.30
N ASN A 84 5.42 -0.44 4.05
CA ASN A 84 6.35 0.58 3.55
C ASN A 84 6.05 1.95 4.17
N GLU A 85 4.78 2.35 4.24
CA GLU A 85 4.37 3.61 4.87
C GLU A 85 4.71 3.64 6.36
N LEU A 86 4.44 2.53 7.08
CA LEU A 86 4.82 2.40 8.50
C LEU A 86 6.31 2.62 8.71
N LYS A 87 7.16 1.98 7.92
CA LYS A 87 8.62 2.12 8.03
C LYS A 87 9.10 3.52 7.66
N ALA A 88 8.54 4.09 6.60
CA ALA A 88 8.93 5.41 6.13
C ALA A 88 8.62 6.49 7.19
N TYR A 89 7.38 6.53 7.68
CA TYR A 89 7.00 7.54 8.66
C TYR A 89 7.60 7.30 10.05
N ALA A 90 7.73 6.04 10.50
CA ALA A 90 8.37 5.75 11.77
C ALA A 90 9.84 6.20 11.80
N LEU A 91 10.62 5.86 10.76
CA LEU A 91 12.04 6.23 10.69
C LEU A 91 12.22 7.74 10.57
N ALA A 92 11.49 8.38 9.64
CA ALA A 92 11.59 9.82 9.45
C ALA A 92 11.18 10.61 10.72
N ALA A 93 10.14 10.17 11.43
CA ALA A 93 9.74 10.80 12.68
C ALA A 93 10.79 10.63 13.78
N PHE A 94 11.38 9.43 13.92
CA PHE A 94 12.43 9.15 14.90
C PHE A 94 13.71 9.96 14.61
N GLU A 95 14.17 10.00 13.36
CA GLU A 95 15.37 10.74 12.95
C GLU A 95 15.24 12.25 13.20
N ALA A 96 14.01 12.80 13.11
CA ALA A 96 13.73 14.21 13.35
C ALA A 96 13.64 14.60 14.84
N MET A 97 13.55 13.63 15.76
CA MET A 97 13.50 13.89 17.21
C MET A 97 14.84 14.41 17.75
N THR A 98 14.81 15.09 18.89
CA THR A 98 16.05 15.44 19.60
C THR A 98 16.76 14.18 20.11
N PRO A 99 18.08 14.19 20.36
CA PRO A 99 18.79 13.03 20.91
C PRO A 99 18.19 12.53 22.24
N ARG A 100 17.66 13.45 23.05
CA ARG A 100 16.97 13.11 24.31
C ARG A 100 15.68 12.35 24.04
N ASP A 101 14.88 12.81 23.09
CA ASP A 101 13.60 12.17 22.75
C ASP A 101 13.80 10.84 22.01
N GLN A 102 14.84 10.73 21.16
CA GLN A 102 15.26 9.46 20.56
C GLN A 102 15.61 8.43 21.64
N ALA A 103 16.39 8.82 22.66
CA ALA A 103 16.74 7.94 23.77
C ALA A 103 15.52 7.54 24.61
N ALA A 104 14.60 8.47 24.86
CA ALA A 104 13.36 8.20 25.57
C ALA A 104 12.45 7.23 24.77
N PHE A 105 12.30 7.45 23.47
CA PHE A 105 11.56 6.58 22.57
C PHE A 105 12.17 5.17 22.53
N PHE A 106 13.49 5.07 22.35
CA PHE A 106 14.23 3.82 22.37
C PHE A 106 14.00 3.06 23.68
N HIS A 107 14.18 3.72 24.83
CA HIS A 107 13.91 3.12 26.14
C HIS A 107 12.46 2.61 26.28
N HIS A 108 11.48 3.36 25.77
CA HIS A 108 10.08 2.92 25.79
C HIS A 108 9.88 1.62 25.00
N ILE A 109 10.35 1.55 23.74
CA ILE A 109 10.13 0.37 22.89
C ILE A 109 10.99 -0.83 23.31
N SER A 110 12.16 -0.61 23.91
CA SER A 110 13.01 -1.69 24.44
C SER A 110 12.41 -2.33 25.69
N ASN A 111 11.68 -1.59 26.52
CA ASN A 111 11.00 -2.13 27.69
C ASN A 111 9.67 -2.83 27.36
N ILE A 112 9.23 -2.80 26.10
CA ILE A 112 8.05 -3.53 25.62
C ILE A 112 8.41 -4.99 25.25
N GLU A 113 9.57 -5.51 25.69
CA GLU A 113 10.08 -6.85 25.31
C GLU A 113 9.00 -7.95 25.26
N VAL A 114 8.62 -8.26 24.02
CA VAL A 114 8.18 -9.52 23.42
C VAL A 114 7.39 -10.44 24.37
N ALA A 115 6.12 -10.11 24.61
CA ALA A 115 5.11 -11.15 24.81
C ALA A 115 4.81 -11.79 23.45
N ALA A 116 5.69 -12.68 22.99
CA ALA A 116 5.44 -13.61 21.88
C ALA A 116 5.55 -15.04 22.40
#